data_AF-A0A9X8HHD7-F1
#
_entry.id   AF-A0A9X8HHD7-F1
#
_cell.length_a   1.000
_cell.length_b   1.000
_cell.length_c   1.000
_cell.angle_alpha   90.00
_cell.angle_beta   90.00
_cell.angle_gamma   90.00
#
_symmetry.space_group_name_H-M   'P 1'
#
loop_
_entity.id
_entity.type
_entity.pdbx_description
1 polymer ?
#
loop_
_entity_poly.entity_id
_entity_poly.type
_entity_poly.pdbx_seq_one_letter_code
_entity_poly.pdbx_strand_id
1 'polypeptide(L)'
;MESVRQGEHFLTTGHLVTWLKTYQPDWLAEYMSSKPTDERAYKSLPLPANTTSVLQPLDVGVMGPFKSMCRTEWIKEGKVVTAAEKRLAMIKRAMKVWDDMKEDTVRKSFEKALNIFEV
;
A
#
# COMPACT_ATOMS: atom_id res chain seq x y z
N MET A 1 -18.80 -16.50 9.18
CA MET A 1 -17.94 -15.39 8.69
C MET A 1 -18.77 -14.19 8.24
N GLU A 2 -19.95 -14.38 7.65
CA GLU A 2 -20.87 -13.28 7.30
C GLU A 2 -21.35 -12.49 8.54
N SER A 3 -21.65 -13.18 9.64
CA SER A 3 -22.18 -12.57 10.88
C SER A 3 -21.22 -11.59 11.59
N VAL A 4 -19.92 -11.62 11.28
CA VAL A 4 -18.93 -10.69 11.85
C VAL A 4 -18.68 -9.46 10.97
N ARG A 5 -19.36 -9.35 9.83
CA ARG A 5 -19.25 -8.23 8.87
C ARG A 5 -20.55 -7.44 8.72
N GLN A 6 -21.58 -7.75 9.51
CA GLN A 6 -22.84 -7.00 9.47
C GLN A 6 -22.60 -5.54 9.84
N GLY A 7 -22.84 -4.63 8.90
CA GLY A 7 -22.66 -3.18 9.04
C GLY A 7 -21.48 -2.58 8.30
N GLU A 8 -20.63 -3.39 7.65
CA GLU A 8 -19.47 -2.90 6.90
C GLU A 8 -19.61 -3.19 5.41
N HIS A 9 -19.54 -2.15 4.59
CA HIS A 9 -19.50 -2.27 3.13
C HIS A 9 -18.06 -2.26 2.65
N PHE A 10 -17.72 -3.18 1.74
CA PHE A 10 -16.42 -3.16 1.08
C PHE A 10 -16.29 -1.90 0.23
N LEU A 11 -15.37 -1.02 0.58
CA LEU A 11 -15.00 0.10 -0.28
C LEU A 11 -14.10 -0.42 -1.40
N THR A 12 -14.61 -0.42 -2.63
CA THR A 12 -13.85 -0.85 -3.81
C THR A 12 -13.34 0.36 -4.57
N THR A 13 -12.36 0.16 -5.46
CA THR A 13 -11.96 1.20 -6.42
C THR A 13 -13.17 1.68 -7.24
N GLY A 14 -14.12 0.79 -7.55
CA GLY A 14 -15.37 1.16 -8.21
C GLY A 14 -16.20 2.12 -7.36
N HIS A 15 -16.37 1.86 -6.06
CA HIS A 15 -17.09 2.74 -5.15
C HIS A 15 -16.43 4.12 -5.04
N LEU A 16 -15.10 4.17 -4.93
CA LEU A 16 -14.35 5.43 -4.89
C LEU A 16 -14.47 6.22 -6.20
N VAL A 17 -14.32 5.55 -7.35
CA VAL A 17 -14.44 6.18 -8.67
C VAL A 17 -15.86 6.69 -8.89
N THR A 18 -16.89 5.92 -8.53
CA THR A 18 -18.28 6.36 -8.61
C THR A 18 -18.50 7.59 -7.73
N TRP A 19 -18.04 7.56 -6.48
CA TRP A 19 -18.17 8.71 -5.58
C TRP A 19 -17.48 9.96 -6.14
N LEU A 20 -16.26 9.83 -6.65
CA LEU A 20 -15.53 10.96 -7.27
C LEU A 20 -16.27 11.52 -8.48
N LYS A 21 -16.80 10.65 -9.36
CA LYS A 21 -17.58 11.07 -10.53
C LYS A 21 -18.88 11.77 -10.14
N THR A 22 -19.55 11.29 -9.10
CA THR A 22 -20.85 11.82 -8.66
C THR A 22 -20.73 13.13 -7.88
N TYR A 23 -19.72 13.23 -7.00
CA TYR A 23 -19.64 14.32 -6.03
C TYR A 23 -18.47 15.28 -6.26
N GLN A 24 -17.50 14.94 -7.11
CA GLN A 24 -16.31 15.75 -7.40
C GLN A 24 -16.01 15.83 -8.93
N PRO A 25 -17.00 16.11 -9.80
CA PRO A 25 -16.80 16.07 -11.25
C PRO A 25 -15.86 17.17 -11.75
N ASP A 26 -15.94 18.38 -11.21
CA ASP A 26 -15.10 19.51 -11.64
C ASP A 26 -13.63 19.28 -11.26
N TRP A 27 -13.39 18.85 -10.02
CA TRP A 27 -12.07 18.45 -9.56
C TRP A 27 -11.51 17.29 -10.40
N LEU A 28 -12.33 16.29 -10.72
CA LEU A 28 -11.90 15.16 -11.54
C LEU A 28 -11.54 15.62 -12.96
N ALA A 29 -12.30 16.54 -13.54
CA ALA A 29 -12.02 17.10 -14.86
C ALA A 29 -10.70 17.90 -14.86
N GLU A 30 -10.48 18.74 -13.86
CA GLU A 30 -9.22 19.48 -13.66
C GLU A 30 -8.03 18.54 -13.43
N TYR A 31 -8.21 17.54 -12.57
CA TYR A 31 -7.19 16.52 -12.31
C TYR A 31 -6.81 15.78 -13.60
N MET A 32 -7.79 15.33 -14.38
CA MET A 32 -7.57 14.62 -15.64
C MET A 32 -6.97 15.52 -16.72
N SER A 33 -7.35 16.81 -16.78
CA SER A 33 -6.76 17.79 -17.71
C SER A 33 -5.35 18.24 -17.31
N SER A 34 -4.94 18.01 -16.06
CA SER A 34 -3.58 18.26 -15.58
C SER A 34 -2.60 17.10 -15.84
N LYS A 35 -3.11 15.88 -16.06
CA LYS A 35 -2.31 14.70 -16.45
C LYS A 35 -1.69 14.67 -17.86
N PRO A 36 -2.21 15.32 -18.92
CA PRO A 36 -1.62 15.30 -20.27
C PRO A 36 -0.31 16.07 -20.43
N THR A 37 0.46 16.29 -19.37
CA THR A 37 1.81 16.88 -19.44
C THR A 37 2.83 15.81 -19.06
N ASP A 38 3.95 15.71 -19.80
CA ASP A 38 5.03 14.75 -19.50
C ASP A 38 5.66 14.94 -18.10
N GLU A 39 5.46 16.12 -17.49
CA GLU A 39 5.88 16.45 -16.13
C GLU A 39 4.95 15.89 -15.04
N ARG A 40 3.64 15.72 -15.32
CA ARG A 40 2.63 15.23 -14.36
C ARG A 40 2.03 13.87 -14.73
N ALA A 41 2.31 13.37 -15.93
CA ALA A 41 1.96 12.03 -16.33
C ALA A 41 2.66 11.01 -15.42
N TYR A 42 1.93 9.99 -14.98
CA TYR A 42 2.55 8.85 -14.30
C TYR A 42 3.43 8.13 -15.31
N LYS A 43 4.75 8.36 -15.24
CA LYS A 43 5.74 7.53 -15.93
C LYS A 43 5.74 6.16 -15.26
N SER A 44 4.97 5.24 -15.80
CA SER A 44 4.95 3.86 -15.34
C SER A 44 6.20 3.15 -15.82
N LEU A 45 6.87 2.44 -14.91
CA LEU A 45 7.90 1.46 -15.27
C LEU A 45 7.20 0.12 -15.51
N PRO A 46 7.06 -0.36 -16.76
CA PRO A 46 6.50 -1.67 -17.01
C PRO A 46 7.47 -2.74 -16.50
N LEU A 47 6.98 -3.64 -15.64
CA LEU A 47 7.71 -4.83 -15.24
C LEU A 47 7.32 -6.01 -16.15
N PRO A 48 8.26 -6.88 -16.55
CA PRO A 48 7.91 -8.11 -17.25
C PRO A 48 6.94 -8.98 -16.43
N ALA A 49 6.14 -9.80 -17.11
CA ALA A 49 5.20 -10.68 -16.42
C ALA A 49 5.91 -11.57 -15.38
N ASN A 50 5.27 -11.77 -14.22
CA ASN A 50 5.74 -12.64 -13.13
C ASN A 50 7.09 -12.25 -12.49
N THR A 51 7.47 -10.97 -12.57
CA THR A 51 8.76 -10.50 -12.00
C THR A 51 8.63 -9.60 -10.77
N THR A 52 7.42 -9.37 -10.25
CA THR A 52 7.21 -8.46 -9.10
C THR A 52 8.04 -8.86 -7.88
N SER A 53 8.16 -10.16 -7.60
CA SER A 53 8.97 -10.67 -6.49
C SER A 53 10.48 -10.38 -6.61
N VAL A 54 10.96 -10.00 -7.79
CA VAL A 54 12.38 -9.78 -8.11
C VAL A 54 12.67 -8.32 -8.47
N LEU A 55 11.72 -7.61 -9.06
CA LEU A 55 11.92 -6.27 -9.61
C LEU A 55 11.10 -5.18 -8.88
N GLN A 56 10.16 -5.55 -8.00
CA GLN A 56 9.40 -4.57 -7.24
C GLN A 56 10.07 -4.31 -5.88
N PRO A 57 10.58 -3.08 -5.61
CA PRO A 57 11.25 -2.72 -4.35
C PRO A 57 10.50 -3.15 -3.09
N LEU A 58 9.17 -2.98 -3.12
CA LEU A 58 8.27 -3.39 -2.04
C LEU A 58 8.47 -4.86 -1.68
N ASP A 59 8.39 -5.77 -2.66
CA ASP A 59 8.50 -7.21 -2.44
C ASP A 59 9.93 -7.67 -2.16
N VAL A 60 10.94 -7.11 -2.84
CA VAL A 60 12.33 -7.59 -2.75
C VAL A 60 13.03 -7.23 -1.44
N GLY A 61 12.61 -6.14 -0.79
CA GLY A 61 13.36 -5.56 0.33
C GLY A 61 12.53 -4.99 1.47
N VAL A 62 11.32 -4.47 1.23
CA VAL A 62 10.52 -3.84 2.29
C VAL A 62 9.64 -4.85 3.02
N MET A 63 8.94 -5.73 2.29
CA MET A 63 7.91 -6.59 2.87
C MET A 63 8.45 -7.58 3.91
N GLY A 64 9.65 -8.11 3.73
CA GLY A 64 10.28 -9.04 4.67
C GLY A 64 10.51 -8.40 6.06
N PRO A 65 11.34 -7.34 6.14
CA PRO A 65 11.54 -6.58 7.36
C PRO A 65 10.25 -6.04 7.97
N PHE A 66 9.37 -5.46 7.16
CA PHE A 66 8.09 -4.90 7.63
C PHE A 66 7.22 -5.97 8.32
N LYS A 67 7.08 -7.16 7.73
CA LYS A 67 6.35 -8.28 8.33
C LYS A 67 6.99 -8.75 9.64
N SER A 68 8.33 -8.77 9.70
CA SER A 68 9.07 -9.12 10.92
C SER A 68 8.80 -8.14 12.05
N MET A 69 8.86 -6.82 11.77
CA MET A 69 8.58 -5.77 12.74
C MET A 69 7.11 -5.81 13.20
N CYS A 70 6.16 -5.99 12.28
CA CYS A 70 4.75 -6.21 12.62
C CYS A 70 4.57 -7.39 13.58
N ARG A 71 5.27 -8.51 13.36
CA ARG A 71 5.20 -9.68 14.25
C ARG A 71 5.76 -9.37 15.64
N THR A 72 6.87 -8.64 15.72
CA THR A 72 7.46 -8.21 17.00
C THR A 72 6.51 -7.31 17.79
N GLU A 73 5.85 -6.35 17.14
CA GLU A 73 4.87 -5.48 17.80
C GLU A 73 3.60 -6.25 18.20
N TRP A 74 3.19 -7.24 17.41
CA TRP A 74 2.06 -8.12 17.76
C TRP A 74 2.20 -8.86 19.06
N ILE A 75 3.39 -9.33 19.38
CA ILE A 75 3.63 -10.07 20.62
C ILE A 75 3.45 -9.16 21.86
N LYS A 76 3.62 -7.85 21.71
CA LYS A 76 3.51 -6.86 22.80
C LYS A 76 2.08 -6.39 23.05
N GLU A 77 1.17 -6.62 22.10
CA GLU A 77 -0.19 -6.09 22.16
C GLU A 77 -1.14 -6.96 23.00
N GLY A 78 -2.13 -6.30 23.60
CA GLY A 78 -3.22 -6.97 24.31
C GLY A 78 -4.13 -7.77 23.38
N LYS A 79 -4.81 -8.78 23.94
CA LYS A 79 -5.75 -9.61 23.20
C LYS A 79 -6.97 -8.79 22.75
N VAL A 80 -7.19 -8.73 21.45
CA VAL A 80 -8.39 -8.16 20.80
C VAL A 80 -9.36 -9.26 20.41
N VAL A 81 -10.67 -9.04 20.60
CA VAL A 81 -11.68 -10.09 20.46
C VAL A 81 -12.48 -9.93 19.17
N THR A 82 -12.99 -8.73 18.93
CA THR A 82 -13.87 -8.46 17.79
C THR A 82 -13.11 -8.29 16.49
N ALA A 83 -13.79 -8.47 15.36
CA ALA A 83 -13.19 -8.25 14.04
C ALA A 83 -12.81 -6.79 13.80
N ALA A 84 -13.62 -5.84 14.30
CA ALA A 84 -13.33 -4.41 14.21
C ALA A 84 -12.07 -4.03 14.99
N GLU A 85 -11.94 -4.49 16.24
CA GLU A 85 -10.75 -4.26 17.06
C GLU A 85 -9.49 -4.87 16.42
N LYS A 86 -9.59 -6.09 15.88
CA LYS A 86 -8.47 -6.76 15.18
C LYS A 86 -7.98 -5.95 13.98
N ARG A 87 -8.89 -5.39 13.18
CA ARG A 87 -8.53 -4.54 12.04
C ARG A 87 -7.91 -3.23 12.48
N LEU A 88 -8.51 -2.57 13.48
CA LEU A 88 -7.96 -1.32 14.01
C LEU A 88 -6.57 -1.53 14.61
N ALA A 89 -6.36 -2.60 15.36
CA ALA A 89 -5.05 -2.98 15.90
C ALA A 89 -4.05 -3.29 14.79
N MET A 90 -4.46 -3.95 13.70
CA MET A 90 -3.59 -4.19 12.54
C MET A 90 -3.16 -2.88 11.86
N ILE A 91 -4.10 -1.95 11.63
CA ILE A 91 -3.81 -0.66 10.99
C ILE A 91 -2.87 0.19 11.85
N LYS A 92 -3.18 0.33 13.15
CA LYS A 92 -2.35 1.11 14.09
C LYS A 92 -0.92 0.57 14.16
N ARG A 93 -0.77 -0.76 14.18
CA ARG A 93 0.54 -1.42 14.17
C ARG A 93 1.29 -1.17 12.86
N ALA A 94 0.60 -1.28 11.72
CA ALA A 94 1.21 -1.03 10.42
C ALA A 94 1.74 0.40 10.31
N MET A 95 0.98 1.39 10.81
CA MET A 95 1.43 2.79 10.88
C MET A 95 2.66 2.94 11.77
N LYS A 96 2.60 2.42 13.01
CA LYS A 96 3.73 2.46 13.95
C LYS A 96 5.00 1.83 13.35
N VAL A 97 4.86 0.62 12.79
CA VAL A 97 5.99 -0.10 12.18
C VAL A 97 6.55 0.66 10.98
N TRP A 98 5.70 1.31 10.19
CA TRP A 98 6.14 2.14 9.07
C TRP A 98 6.95 3.34 9.56
N ASP A 99 6.49 4.03 10.60
CA ASP A 99 7.19 5.18 11.19
C ASP A 99 8.53 4.78 11.82
N ASP A 100 8.61 3.59 12.43
CA ASP A 100 9.84 3.05 13.03
C ASP A 100 10.82 2.46 11.99
N MET A 101 10.38 2.23 10.75
CA MET A 101 11.20 1.58 9.73
C MET A 101 12.24 2.55 9.19
N LYS A 102 13.51 2.13 9.21
CA LYS A 102 14.62 2.94 8.72
C LYS A 102 14.49 3.19 7.21
N GLU A 103 14.64 4.45 6.82
CA GLU A 103 14.67 4.88 5.41
C GLU A 103 15.69 4.08 4.57
N ASP A 104 16.82 3.73 5.16
CA ASP A 104 17.87 2.90 4.54
C ASP A 104 17.34 1.53 4.06
N THR A 105 16.35 0.96 4.75
CA THR A 105 15.67 -0.28 4.31
C THR A 105 14.94 -0.08 3.00
N VAL A 106 14.26 1.06 2.85
CA VAL A 106 13.56 1.44 1.63
C VAL A 106 14.58 1.71 0.52
N ARG A 107 15.61 2.52 0.79
CA ARG A 107 16.66 2.82 -0.20
C ARG A 107 17.31 1.56 -0.77
N LYS A 108 17.78 0.66 0.10
CA LYS A 108 18.39 -0.62 -0.30
C LYS A 108 17.46 -1.52 -1.09
N SER A 109 16.15 -1.42 -0.89
CA SER A 109 15.18 -2.17 -1.68
C SER A 109 15.13 -1.71 -3.14
N PHE A 110 15.32 -0.41 -3.40
CA PHE A 110 15.42 0.13 -4.76
C PHE A 110 16.75 -0.26 -5.40
N GLU A 111 17.87 -0.13 -4.70
CA GLU A 111 19.18 -0.57 -5.19
C GLU A 111 19.14 -2.04 -5.60
N LYS A 112 18.56 -2.91 -4.77
CA LYS A 112 18.41 -4.33 -5.08
C LYS A 112 17.52 -4.62 -6.28
N ALA A 113 16.43 -3.87 -6.45
CA ALA A 113 15.51 -4.04 -7.58
C ALA A 113 16.10 -3.52 -8.89
N LEU A 114 16.90 -2.44 -8.85
CA LEU A 114 17.43 -1.76 -10.03
C LEU A 114 18.78 -2.31 -10.49
N ASN A 115 19.63 -2.77 -9.58
CA ASN A 115 20.94 -3.37 -9.94
C ASN A 115 20.83 -4.69 -10.72
N ILE A 116 19.62 -5.22 -10.92
CA ILE A 116 19.37 -6.37 -11.80
C ILE A 116 19.44 -5.97 -13.29
N PHE A 117 19.35 -4.66 -13.59
CA PHE A 117 19.40 -4.13 -14.96
C PHE A 117 20.78 -3.59 -15.38
N GLU A 118 21.75 -3.52 -14.47
CA GLU A 118 23.15 -3.25 -14.82
C GLU A 118 23.84 -4.57 -15.20
N VAL A 119 23.61 -5.02 -16.44
CA VAL A 119 24.38 -6.08 -17.12
C VAL A 119 24.96 -5.51 -18.40
#